data_AF-A0A7X3X9X3-F1
#
_entry.id   AF-A0A7X3X9X3-F1
#
_cell.length_a   1.000
_cell.length_b   1.000
_cell.length_c   1.000
_cell.angle_alpha   90.00
_cell.angle_beta   90.00
_cell.angle_gamma   90.00
#
_symmetry.space_group_name_H-M   'P 1'
#
loop_
_entity.id
_entity.type
_entity.pdbx_description
1 polymer ?
#
loop_
_entity_poly.entity_id
_entity_poly.type
_entity_poly.pdbx_seq_one_letter_code
_entity_poly.pdbx_strand_id
1 'polypeptide(L)'
;MGPEAVTSPPQPDPVLLETTLRTRLPFRAELVRSVSLCGDASNRRYYRLELNHAPVSSLILMQLADPEGFKVSEEAVGTADTDISELPFLNILRPLARSGIPVPVLHFYDEAAGLLYLEDFGDLTLFHACGRDGESAVRKYYPLAVDTLVRIHLQLTARGADADDCQAFSRSFDERLLKWEFEHFLEYGIWVRCDKQPMCADDEGVIRKGFFTIAEWLAVQPQVFTHRDYHSRNLMVHGDRLGVIDFQDALLGPATYDLASLLRDSYVALDEPFVDEMIDRYVTGMCAGLEPDRQERLLLTDRAAFRRLFDFTSIQRNLKAVGRFVYIDRVKGNPKFLADIPRTLGYVRRNLEKYPELEPLLLHLTPYIPEWR
;
A
#
# COMPACT_ATOMS: atom_id res chain seq x y z
N MET A 1 28.65 -16.33 -9.67
CA MET A 1 27.72 -16.21 -10.80
C MET A 1 27.31 -14.76 -10.86
N GLY A 2 27.61 -14.06 -11.96
CA GLY A 2 27.22 -12.65 -12.11
C GLY A 2 25.70 -12.51 -12.16
N PRO A 3 25.14 -11.35 -11.79
CA PRO A 3 23.72 -11.11 -11.98
C PRO A 3 23.43 -11.17 -13.48
N GLU A 4 22.57 -12.10 -13.90
CA GLU A 4 22.00 -12.05 -15.24
C GLU A 4 21.30 -10.70 -15.38
N ALA A 5 21.73 -9.92 -16.38
CA ALA A 5 21.06 -8.68 -16.73
C ALA A 5 19.62 -9.05 -17.10
N VAL A 6 18.67 -8.67 -16.25
CA VAL A 6 17.23 -8.75 -16.54
C VAL A 6 17.00 -7.93 -17.79
N THR A 7 16.94 -8.59 -18.95
CA THR A 7 16.64 -7.94 -20.21
C THR A 7 15.25 -7.38 -20.10
N SER A 8 15.12 -6.09 -20.37
CA SER A 8 13.83 -5.43 -20.41
C SER A 8 12.89 -6.19 -21.36
N PRO A 9 11.68 -6.64 -20.94
CA PRO A 9 10.74 -7.24 -21.88
C PRO A 9 10.50 -6.29 -23.07
N PRO A 10 10.27 -6.82 -24.27
CA PRO A 10 10.02 -6.00 -25.44
C PRO A 10 8.78 -5.13 -25.22
N GLN A 11 8.76 -3.96 -25.85
CA GLN A 11 7.55 -3.14 -25.90
C GLN A 11 6.40 -3.96 -26.50
N PRO A 12 5.14 -3.69 -26.10
CA PRO A 12 3.99 -4.39 -26.66
C PRO A 12 3.94 -4.25 -28.20
N ASP A 13 3.60 -5.34 -28.90
CA ASP A 13 3.49 -5.35 -30.36
C ASP A 13 2.42 -4.34 -30.83
N PRO A 14 2.81 -3.29 -31.59
CA PRO A 14 1.87 -2.27 -32.06
C PRO A 14 0.71 -2.85 -32.90
N VAL A 15 0.96 -3.90 -33.70
CA VAL A 15 -0.07 -4.52 -34.55
C VAL A 15 -1.12 -5.22 -33.68
N LEU A 16 -0.68 -5.90 -32.63
CA LEU A 16 -1.55 -6.52 -31.65
C LEU A 16 -2.38 -5.47 -30.90
N LEU A 17 -1.76 -4.37 -30.47
CA LEU A 17 -2.46 -3.27 -29.81
C LEU A 17 -3.57 -2.69 -30.70
N GLU A 18 -3.25 -2.32 -31.94
CA GLU A 18 -4.26 -1.78 -32.88
C GLU A 18 -5.40 -2.78 -33.13
N THR A 19 -5.07 -4.05 -33.32
CA THR A 19 -6.07 -5.11 -33.55
C THR A 19 -7.00 -5.23 -32.35
N THR A 20 -6.45 -5.23 -31.14
CA THR A 20 -7.20 -5.36 -29.89
C THR A 20 -8.12 -4.17 -29.67
N LEU A 21 -7.61 -2.94 -29.83
CA LEU A 21 -8.37 -1.70 -29.70
C LEU A 21 -9.54 -1.60 -30.70
N ARG A 22 -9.39 -2.17 -31.90
CA ARG A 22 -10.44 -2.18 -32.94
C ARG A 22 -11.47 -3.29 -32.77
N THR A 23 -11.11 -4.43 -32.16
CA THR A 23 -11.92 -5.66 -32.27
C THR A 23 -12.29 -6.34 -30.95
N ARG A 24 -11.59 -6.06 -29.84
CA ARG A 24 -11.74 -6.82 -28.58
C ARG A 24 -12.30 -6.02 -27.42
N LEU A 25 -12.07 -4.70 -27.40
CA LEU A 25 -12.62 -3.82 -26.38
C LEU A 25 -14.16 -3.73 -26.48
N PRO A 26 -14.87 -3.35 -25.40
CA PRO A 26 -16.32 -3.12 -25.43
C PRO A 26 -16.74 -1.93 -26.31
N PHE A 27 -15.77 -1.18 -26.85
CA PHE A 27 -15.93 -0.12 -27.82
C PHE A 27 -14.80 -0.19 -28.85
N ARG A 28 -14.98 0.45 -30.00
CA ARG A 28 -13.89 0.59 -30.98
C ARG A 28 -13.04 1.80 -30.64
N ALA A 29 -11.73 1.67 -30.84
CA ALA A 29 -10.78 2.75 -30.66
C ALA A 29 -9.66 2.66 -31.70
N GLU A 30 -9.04 3.81 -31.99
CA GLU A 30 -7.80 3.89 -32.76
C GLU A 30 -6.68 4.44 -31.88
N LEU A 31 -5.52 3.79 -31.92
CA LEU A 31 -4.34 4.23 -31.18
C LEU A 31 -3.74 5.48 -31.83
N VAL A 32 -3.65 6.56 -31.06
CA VAL A 32 -2.94 7.78 -31.46
C VAL A 32 -1.46 7.66 -31.12
N ARG A 33 -1.17 7.33 -29.86
CA ARG A 33 0.19 7.06 -29.37
C ARG A 33 0.17 6.21 -28.11
N SER A 34 1.29 5.54 -27.85
CA SER A 34 1.57 4.83 -26.61
C SER A 34 2.72 5.53 -25.87
N VAL A 35 2.50 5.90 -24.62
CA VAL A 35 3.48 6.58 -23.77
C VAL A 35 3.80 5.69 -22.57
N SER A 36 5.07 5.33 -22.39
CA SER A 36 5.49 4.59 -21.18
C SER A 36 5.31 5.46 -19.94
N LEU A 37 4.70 4.90 -18.90
CA LEU A 37 4.59 5.53 -17.60
C LEU A 37 5.74 5.02 -16.72
N CYS A 38 6.26 5.89 -15.84
CA CYS A 38 7.25 5.47 -14.85
C CYS A 38 6.57 4.54 -13.83
N GLY A 39 6.96 3.26 -13.81
CA GLY A 39 6.60 2.34 -12.74
C GLY A 39 7.52 2.57 -11.54
N ASP A 40 6.95 2.79 -10.36
CA ASP A 40 7.74 2.83 -9.13
C ASP A 40 8.04 1.37 -8.72
N ALA A 41 9.26 0.91 -9.01
CA ALA A 41 9.88 -0.34 -8.54
C ALA A 41 9.15 -1.68 -8.81
N SER A 42 7.99 -1.68 -9.48
CA SER A 42 7.26 -2.88 -9.89
C SER A 42 7.89 -3.53 -11.13
N ASN A 43 7.78 -4.85 -11.20
CA ASN A 43 8.16 -5.61 -12.40
C ASN A 43 7.09 -5.53 -13.51
N ARG A 44 5.94 -4.90 -13.24
CA ARG A 44 4.89 -4.59 -14.23
C ARG A 44 5.22 -3.30 -14.96
N ARG A 45 4.86 -3.24 -16.25
CA ARG A 45 5.01 -2.04 -17.07
C ARG A 45 3.67 -1.45 -17.40
N TYR A 46 3.62 -0.13 -17.40
CA TYR A 46 2.42 0.63 -17.65
C TYR A 46 2.64 1.56 -18.83
N TYR A 47 1.68 1.58 -19.74
CA TYR A 47 1.64 2.50 -20.87
C TYR A 47 0.31 3.21 -20.88
N ARG A 48 0.33 4.53 -21.11
CA ARG A 48 -0.89 5.26 -21.48
C ARG A 48 -1.09 5.14 -22.99
N LEU A 49 -2.20 4.55 -23.38
CA LEU A 49 -2.67 4.52 -24.76
C LEU A 49 -3.60 5.70 -24.97
N GLU A 50 -3.22 6.66 -25.81
CA GLU A 50 -4.11 7.74 -26.22
C GLU A 50 -4.93 7.29 -27.41
N LEU A 51 -6.24 7.57 -27.37
CA LEU A 51 -7.21 7.00 -28.28
C LEU A 51 -8.00 8.07 -29.03
N ASN A 52 -8.33 7.76 -30.28
CA ASN A 52 -9.31 8.47 -31.09
C ASN A 52 -10.51 7.55 -31.37
N HIS A 53 -11.64 8.18 -31.75
CA HIS A 53 -12.87 7.50 -32.11
C HIS A 53 -13.43 6.56 -31.03
N ALA A 54 -13.12 6.84 -29.76
CA ALA A 54 -13.49 6.07 -28.59
C ALA A 54 -14.30 6.93 -27.60
N PRO A 55 -15.10 6.31 -26.71
CA PRO A 55 -15.82 7.02 -25.64
C PRO A 55 -14.90 7.58 -24.55
N VAL A 56 -13.66 7.08 -24.48
CA VAL A 56 -12.61 7.54 -23.57
C VAL A 56 -11.42 8.04 -24.37
N SER A 57 -10.72 9.07 -23.88
CA SER A 57 -9.55 9.63 -24.54
C SER A 57 -8.28 8.81 -24.34
N SER A 58 -8.24 7.96 -23.33
CA SER A 58 -7.08 7.13 -23.01
C SER A 58 -7.42 5.87 -22.22
N LEU A 59 -6.48 4.92 -22.23
CA LEU A 59 -6.47 3.71 -21.41
C LEU A 59 -5.09 3.49 -20.80
N ILE A 60 -5.03 2.76 -19.71
CA ILE A 60 -3.79 2.22 -19.16
C ILE A 60 -3.63 0.78 -19.63
N LEU A 61 -2.56 0.52 -20.38
CA LEU A 61 -2.11 -0.82 -20.70
C LEU A 61 -1.12 -1.27 -19.63
N MET A 62 -1.48 -2.30 -18.88
CA MET A 62 -0.55 -3.02 -18.02
C MET A 62 0.00 -4.22 -18.77
N GLN A 63 1.32 -4.32 -18.86
CA GLN A 63 2.03 -5.46 -19.41
C GLN A 63 2.68 -6.23 -18.26
N LEU A 64 2.36 -7.52 -18.16
CA LEU A 64 3.00 -8.44 -17.24
C LEU A 64 4.42 -8.77 -17.73
N ALA A 65 5.39 -8.87 -16.82
CA ALA A 65 6.70 -9.42 -17.15
C ALA A 65 6.61 -10.96 -17.17
N ASP A 66 7.20 -11.61 -18.18
CA ASP A 66 7.39 -13.06 -18.24
C ASP A 66 8.68 -13.42 -17.47
N PRO A 67 8.69 -14.38 -16.51
CA PRO A 67 7.64 -15.35 -16.12
C PRO A 67 6.83 -14.96 -14.87
N GLU A 68 6.66 -13.67 -14.59
CA GLU A 68 6.09 -13.19 -13.32
C GLU A 68 4.57 -13.12 -13.26
N GLY A 69 3.85 -13.55 -14.30
CA GLY A 69 2.38 -13.57 -14.31
C GLY A 69 1.74 -14.24 -13.08
N PHE A 70 2.50 -15.02 -12.32
CA PHE A 70 2.04 -15.70 -11.11
C PHE A 70 3.03 -15.62 -9.94
N LYS A 71 3.98 -14.67 -9.92
CA LYS A 71 4.94 -14.61 -8.79
C LYS A 71 4.28 -14.08 -7.51
N VAL A 72 4.60 -14.77 -6.43
CA VAL A 72 4.32 -14.36 -5.05
C VAL A 72 5.03 -13.04 -4.75
N SER A 73 4.36 -12.12 -4.06
CA SER A 73 4.91 -10.84 -3.58
C SER A 73 6.30 -11.01 -2.95
N GLU A 74 7.27 -10.14 -3.27
CA GLU A 74 8.60 -10.12 -2.61
C GLU A 74 8.49 -9.96 -1.08
N GLU A 75 7.34 -9.48 -0.59
CA GLU A 75 7.02 -9.26 0.83
C GLU A 75 6.13 -10.35 1.46
N ALA A 76 5.87 -11.45 0.75
CA ALA A 76 5.15 -12.59 1.31
C ALA A 76 6.11 -13.55 2.01
N VAL A 77 6.19 -13.40 3.32
CA VAL A 77 6.81 -14.40 4.17
C VAL A 77 5.73 -15.46 4.37
N GLY A 78 5.82 -16.64 3.74
CA GLY A 78 5.03 -17.82 4.13
C GLY A 78 4.30 -18.59 3.05
N THR A 79 4.84 -19.78 2.75
CA THR A 79 4.22 -21.14 2.83
C THR A 79 2.73 -21.33 2.53
N ALA A 80 2.18 -20.60 1.58
CA ALA A 80 1.14 -21.21 0.77
C ALA A 80 1.74 -21.44 -0.61
N ASP A 81 2.06 -22.69 -0.92
CA ASP A 81 1.91 -23.20 -2.29
C ASP A 81 0.41 -23.13 -2.64
N THR A 82 -0.16 -21.91 -2.61
CA THR A 82 -1.44 -21.66 -3.24
C THR A 82 -1.14 -21.74 -4.72
N ASP A 83 -1.67 -22.76 -5.38
CA ASP A 83 -1.81 -22.75 -6.84
C ASP A 83 -2.46 -21.42 -7.21
N ILE A 84 -1.66 -20.46 -7.69
CA ILE A 84 -2.16 -19.15 -8.11
C ILE A 84 -2.89 -19.39 -9.42
N SER A 85 -4.19 -19.67 -9.33
CA SER A 85 -5.05 -19.97 -10.47
C SER A 85 -5.46 -18.72 -11.25
N GLU A 86 -5.32 -17.54 -10.63
CA GLU A 86 -5.70 -16.24 -11.19
C GLU A 86 -4.66 -15.17 -10.82
N LEU A 87 -4.42 -14.22 -11.72
CA LEU A 87 -3.57 -13.05 -11.45
C LEU A 87 -3.97 -12.34 -10.15
N PRO A 88 -3.04 -12.12 -9.20
CA PRO A 88 -3.27 -11.34 -7.97
C PRO A 88 -4.01 -10.02 -8.19
N PHE A 89 -3.67 -9.30 -9.27
CA PHE A 89 -4.33 -8.05 -9.62
C PHE A 89 -5.83 -8.23 -9.94
N LEU A 90 -6.18 -9.23 -10.77
CA LEU A 90 -7.58 -9.50 -11.14
C LEU A 90 -8.39 -10.02 -9.95
N ASN A 91 -7.78 -10.90 -9.16
CA ASN A 91 -8.40 -11.52 -8.00
C ASN A 91 -8.83 -10.47 -6.95
N ILE A 92 -8.03 -9.43 -6.71
CA ILE A 92 -8.37 -8.33 -5.80
C ILE A 92 -9.24 -7.24 -6.49
N LEU A 93 -9.03 -6.97 -7.78
CA LEU A 93 -9.82 -5.99 -8.53
C LEU A 93 -11.32 -6.32 -8.48
N ARG A 94 -11.67 -7.60 -8.68
CA ARG A 94 -13.06 -8.09 -8.74
C ARG A 94 -13.89 -7.74 -7.50
N PRO A 95 -13.51 -8.12 -6.27
CA PRO A 95 -14.29 -7.80 -5.07
C PRO A 95 -14.33 -6.30 -4.75
N LEU A 96 -13.27 -5.54 -5.05
CA LEU A 96 -13.26 -4.08 -4.89
C LEU A 96 -14.28 -3.41 -5.85
N ALA A 97 -14.22 -3.76 -7.13
CA ALA A 97 -15.15 -3.24 -8.14
C ALA A 97 -16.61 -3.60 -7.82
N ARG A 98 -16.88 -4.86 -7.44
CA ARG A 98 -18.21 -5.33 -7.01
C ARG A 98 -18.74 -4.62 -5.76
N SER A 99 -17.86 -4.00 -4.98
CA SER A 99 -18.22 -3.25 -3.78
C SER A 99 -18.34 -1.74 -4.05
N GLY A 100 -18.31 -1.33 -5.31
CA GLY A 100 -18.43 0.08 -5.72
C GLY A 100 -17.21 0.92 -5.32
N ILE A 101 -16.08 0.28 -5.01
CA ILE A 101 -14.83 1.00 -4.77
C ILE A 101 -14.33 1.49 -6.14
N PRO A 102 -13.91 2.76 -6.25
CA PRO A 102 -13.39 3.34 -7.50
C PRO A 102 -12.00 2.76 -7.83
N VAL A 103 -11.96 1.52 -8.30
CA VAL A 103 -10.77 0.88 -8.88
C VAL A 103 -10.84 0.94 -10.41
N PRO A 104 -9.72 0.80 -11.14
CA PRO A 104 -9.74 0.90 -12.60
C PRO A 104 -10.67 -0.15 -13.21
N VAL A 105 -11.57 0.26 -14.10
CA VAL A 105 -12.36 -0.69 -14.89
C VAL A 105 -11.44 -1.51 -15.79
N LEU A 106 -11.54 -2.84 -15.72
CA LEU A 106 -10.91 -3.74 -16.70
C LEU A 106 -11.78 -3.80 -17.96
N HIS A 107 -11.28 -3.26 -19.06
CA HIS A 107 -11.96 -3.32 -20.36
C HIS A 107 -11.71 -4.64 -21.10
N PHE A 108 -10.49 -5.16 -21.02
CA PHE A 108 -10.10 -6.42 -21.65
C PHE A 108 -8.81 -6.96 -21.03
N TYR A 109 -8.69 -8.28 -20.97
CA TYR A 109 -7.45 -8.98 -20.62
C TYR A 109 -7.09 -9.96 -21.73
N ASP A 110 -5.98 -9.70 -22.42
CA ASP A 110 -5.36 -10.62 -23.36
C ASP A 110 -4.38 -11.52 -22.60
N GLU A 111 -4.87 -12.68 -22.17
CA GLU A 111 -4.10 -13.63 -21.37
C GLU A 111 -2.88 -14.16 -22.12
N ALA A 112 -3.02 -14.48 -23.41
CA ALA A 112 -1.95 -15.01 -24.23
C ALA A 112 -0.80 -14.00 -24.42
N ALA A 113 -1.13 -12.70 -24.44
CA ALA A 113 -0.14 -11.62 -24.56
C ALA A 113 0.29 -11.04 -23.20
N GLY A 114 -0.36 -11.41 -22.09
CA GLY A 114 -0.11 -10.83 -20.77
C GLY A 114 -0.45 -9.33 -20.69
N LEU A 115 -1.48 -8.87 -21.42
CA LEU A 115 -1.85 -7.45 -21.54
C LEU A 115 -3.23 -7.16 -20.95
N LEU A 116 -3.29 -6.25 -19.98
CA LEU A 116 -4.54 -5.76 -19.39
C LEU A 116 -4.82 -4.33 -19.85
N TYR A 117 -6.04 -4.07 -20.29
CA TYR A 117 -6.52 -2.76 -20.74
C TYR A 117 -7.44 -2.18 -19.67
N LEU A 118 -6.98 -1.15 -18.98
CA LEU A 118 -7.58 -0.59 -17.78
C LEU A 118 -8.04 0.86 -18.01
N GLU A 119 -9.03 1.29 -17.25
CA GLU A 119 -9.41 2.70 -17.12
C GLU A 119 -8.22 3.56 -16.72
N ASP A 120 -8.15 4.77 -17.30
CA ASP A 120 -7.14 5.77 -16.99
C ASP A 120 -7.71 6.85 -16.06
N PHE A 121 -7.24 6.88 -14.81
CA PHE A 121 -7.64 7.91 -13.86
C PHE A 121 -6.96 9.27 -14.10
N GLY A 122 -6.01 9.37 -15.04
CA GLY A 122 -5.20 10.56 -15.28
C GLY A 122 -3.90 10.55 -14.46
N ASP A 123 -3.29 11.73 -14.28
CA ASP A 123 -1.96 11.87 -13.65
C ASP A 123 -1.99 12.47 -12.23
N LEU A 124 -3.14 12.97 -11.80
CA LEU A 124 -3.23 13.72 -10.56
C LEU A 124 -3.40 12.77 -9.38
N THR A 125 -2.30 12.34 -8.77
CA THR A 125 -2.34 11.65 -7.47
C THR A 125 -2.76 12.62 -6.36
N LEU A 126 -3.26 12.10 -5.24
CA LEU A 126 -3.54 12.89 -4.03
C LEU A 126 -2.27 13.59 -3.55
N PHE A 127 -1.11 12.93 -3.63
CA PHE A 127 0.20 13.55 -3.35
C PHE A 127 0.43 14.81 -4.19
N HIS A 128 0.25 14.72 -5.51
CA HIS A 128 0.45 15.85 -6.42
C HIS A 128 -0.60 16.95 -6.21
N ALA A 129 -1.84 16.59 -5.91
CA ALA A 129 -2.89 17.56 -5.57
C ALA A 129 -2.54 18.35 -4.29
N CYS A 130 -2.09 17.66 -3.23
CA CYS A 130 -1.63 18.32 -2.00
C CYS A 130 -0.39 19.19 -2.24
N GLY A 131 0.56 18.74 -3.06
CA GLY A 131 1.74 19.54 -3.41
C GLY A 131 1.41 20.81 -4.20
N ARG A 132 0.37 20.77 -5.05
CA ARG A 132 -0.07 21.88 -5.89
C ARG A 132 -0.95 22.88 -5.14
N ASP A 133 -1.97 22.38 -4.43
CA ASP A 133 -3.05 23.21 -3.87
C ASP A 133 -3.01 23.28 -2.32
N GLY A 134 -2.01 22.64 -1.69
CA GLY A 134 -1.73 22.72 -0.26
C GLY A 134 -2.89 22.28 0.62
N GLU A 135 -3.17 23.07 1.66
CA GLU A 135 -4.20 22.77 2.66
C GLU A 135 -5.61 22.62 2.06
N SER A 136 -5.92 23.32 0.95
CA SER A 136 -7.22 23.20 0.27
C SER A 136 -7.44 21.79 -0.27
N ALA A 137 -6.42 21.21 -0.93
CA ALA A 137 -6.49 19.82 -1.39
C ALA A 137 -6.55 18.83 -0.22
N VAL A 138 -5.78 19.06 0.85
CA VAL A 138 -5.82 18.21 2.06
C VAL A 138 -7.24 18.17 2.63
N ARG A 139 -7.84 19.33 2.89
CA ARG A 139 -9.20 19.45 3.46
C ARG A 139 -10.28 18.91 2.53
N LYS A 140 -10.07 18.95 1.21
CA LYS A 140 -11.02 18.38 0.24
C LYS A 140 -10.93 16.86 0.16
N TYR A 141 -9.72 16.31 0.00
CA TYR A 141 -9.55 14.93 -0.45
C TYR A 141 -9.32 13.92 0.68
N TYR A 142 -8.70 14.29 1.81
CA TYR A 142 -8.52 13.35 2.92
C TYR A 142 -9.83 12.83 3.52
N PRO A 143 -10.89 13.67 3.70
CA PRO A 143 -12.19 13.15 4.12
C PRO A 143 -12.76 12.14 3.12
N LEU A 144 -12.59 12.36 1.81
CA LEU A 144 -13.02 11.43 0.76
C LEU A 144 -12.21 10.12 0.79
N ALA A 145 -10.91 10.20 1.09
CA ALA A 145 -10.04 9.04 1.23
C ALA A 145 -10.45 8.20 2.45
N VAL A 146 -10.68 8.84 3.59
CA VAL A 146 -11.19 8.18 4.81
C VAL A 146 -12.55 7.53 4.55
N ASP A 147 -13.48 8.22 3.90
CA ASP A 147 -14.79 7.64 3.57
C ASP A 147 -14.69 6.45 2.62
N THR A 148 -13.75 6.52 1.67
CA THR A 148 -13.47 5.41 0.75
C THR A 148 -12.89 4.22 1.51
N LEU A 149 -11.99 4.45 2.46
CA LEU A 149 -11.44 3.41 3.32
C LEU A 149 -12.51 2.76 4.20
N VAL A 150 -13.39 3.55 4.82
CA VAL A 150 -14.54 3.03 5.57
C VAL A 150 -15.40 2.14 4.68
N ARG A 151 -15.70 2.56 3.43
CA ARG A 151 -16.44 1.71 2.48
C ARG A 151 -15.71 0.41 2.17
N ILE A 152 -14.39 0.44 1.94
CA ILE A 152 -13.58 -0.76 1.71
C ILE A 152 -13.74 -1.71 2.91
N HIS A 153 -13.46 -1.23 4.12
CA HIS A 153 -13.47 -2.06 5.32
C HIS A 153 -14.87 -2.62 5.63
N LEU A 154 -15.93 -1.82 5.50
CA LEU A 154 -17.30 -2.30 5.73
C LEU A 154 -17.75 -3.32 4.69
N GLN A 155 -17.55 -3.03 3.39
CA GLN A 155 -18.08 -3.86 2.31
C GLN A 155 -17.30 -5.16 2.12
N LEU A 156 -15.98 -5.15 2.30
CA LEU A 156 -15.13 -6.32 2.07
C LEU A 156 -15.10 -7.22 3.31
N THR A 157 -15.05 -6.64 4.51
CA THR A 157 -15.01 -7.44 5.75
C THR A 157 -16.35 -8.08 6.10
N ALA A 158 -17.47 -7.45 5.72
CA ALA A 158 -18.80 -8.03 5.93
C ALA A 158 -19.03 -9.31 5.09
N ARG A 159 -18.36 -9.43 3.94
CA ARG A 159 -18.51 -10.59 3.04
C ARG A 159 -17.78 -11.85 3.53
N GLY A 160 -16.84 -11.72 4.46
CA GLY A 160 -16.12 -12.85 5.07
C GLY A 160 -15.17 -13.57 4.11
N ALA A 161 -14.52 -14.62 4.62
CA ALA A 161 -13.59 -15.48 3.87
C ALA A 161 -14.27 -16.32 2.76
N ASP A 162 -15.60 -16.40 2.75
CA ASP A 162 -16.39 -17.10 1.73
C ASP A 162 -16.57 -16.28 0.43
N ALA A 163 -15.97 -15.08 0.37
CA ALA A 163 -16.00 -14.21 -0.79
C ALA A 163 -15.03 -14.67 -1.90
N ASP A 164 -15.55 -15.45 -2.85
CA ASP A 164 -15.06 -15.54 -4.24
C ASP A 164 -13.56 -15.94 -4.44
N ASP A 165 -12.99 -16.80 -3.58
CA ASP A 165 -11.57 -17.16 -3.60
C ASP A 165 -10.64 -15.92 -3.63
N CYS A 166 -11.01 -14.86 -2.88
CA CYS A 166 -10.19 -13.65 -2.81
C CYS A 166 -8.94 -13.90 -1.93
N GLN A 167 -7.77 -13.84 -2.56
CA GLN A 167 -6.46 -14.11 -1.94
C GLN A 167 -6.14 -13.19 -0.75
N ALA A 168 -6.78 -12.02 -0.65
CA ALA A 168 -6.56 -11.15 0.50
C ALA A 168 -7.04 -11.81 1.81
N PHE A 169 -7.98 -12.76 1.75
CA PHE A 169 -8.47 -13.49 2.92
C PHE A 169 -7.66 -14.74 3.24
N SER A 170 -6.74 -15.17 2.37
CA SER A 170 -5.81 -16.29 2.65
C SER A 170 -4.50 -15.84 3.30
N ARG A 171 -4.27 -14.53 3.36
CA ARG A 171 -3.08 -13.91 3.94
C ARG A 171 -3.49 -12.93 5.02
N SER A 172 -2.65 -12.79 6.03
CA SER A 172 -2.88 -11.85 7.11
C SER A 172 -1.58 -11.24 7.63
N PHE A 173 -1.68 -10.07 8.28
CA PHE A 173 -0.65 -9.56 9.19
C PHE A 173 -0.62 -10.43 10.45
N ASP A 174 -0.16 -11.67 10.26
CA ASP A 174 0.18 -12.58 11.35
C ASP A 174 1.46 -12.09 12.04
N GLU A 175 1.72 -12.66 13.22
CA GLU A 175 2.90 -12.36 14.01
C GLU A 175 4.19 -12.55 13.20
N ARG A 176 4.22 -13.58 12.34
CA ARG A 176 5.39 -13.94 11.53
C ARG A 176 5.72 -12.89 10.47
N LEU A 177 4.72 -12.40 9.74
CA LEU A 177 4.88 -11.33 8.74
C LEU A 177 5.31 -10.03 9.43
N LEU A 178 4.65 -9.66 10.53
CA LEU A 178 4.98 -8.43 11.26
C LEU A 178 6.40 -8.48 11.84
N LYS A 179 6.82 -9.62 12.42
CA LYS A 179 8.20 -9.83 12.91
C LYS A 179 9.20 -9.77 11.77
N TRP A 180 8.92 -10.40 10.64
CA TRP A 180 9.80 -10.31 9.47
C TRP A 180 9.93 -8.88 8.93
N GLU A 181 8.85 -8.10 8.89
CA GLU A 181 8.92 -6.69 8.46
C GLU A 181 9.79 -5.85 9.40
N PHE A 182 9.78 -6.14 10.71
CA PHE A 182 10.71 -5.54 11.67
C PHE A 182 12.16 -5.99 11.44
N GLU A 183 12.40 -7.26 11.19
CA GLU A 183 13.72 -7.79 10.85
C GLU A 183 14.24 -7.18 9.53
N HIS A 184 13.36 -6.96 8.55
CA HIS A 184 13.70 -6.26 7.31
C HIS A 184 14.11 -4.79 7.57
N PHE A 185 13.46 -4.12 8.53
CA PHE A 185 13.92 -2.81 8.99
C PHE A 185 15.28 -2.88 9.70
N LEU A 186 15.54 -3.88 10.55
CA LEU A 186 16.86 -4.06 11.17
C LEU A 186 17.95 -4.29 10.13
N GLU A 187 17.68 -5.12 9.12
CA GLU A 187 18.60 -5.41 8.02
C GLU A 187 18.87 -4.15 7.18
N TYR A 188 17.83 -3.52 6.64
CA TYR A 188 18.00 -2.43 5.66
C TYR A 188 18.01 -1.05 6.30
N GLY A 189 17.06 -0.78 7.18
CA GLY A 189 16.89 0.53 7.84
C GLY A 189 17.99 0.85 8.86
N ILE A 190 18.67 -0.16 9.40
CA ILE A 190 19.81 0.01 10.31
C ILE A 190 21.09 -0.56 9.71
N TRP A 191 21.23 -1.89 9.58
CA TRP A 191 22.53 -2.50 9.29
C TRP A 191 23.11 -2.06 7.94
N VAL A 192 22.37 -2.23 6.83
CA VAL A 192 22.80 -1.78 5.50
C VAL A 192 22.92 -0.26 5.43
N ARG A 193 21.99 0.48 6.04
CA ARG A 193 21.98 1.94 6.03
C ARG A 193 23.21 2.53 6.74
N CYS A 194 23.69 1.88 7.81
CA CYS A 194 24.84 2.26 8.61
C CYS A 194 26.11 1.50 8.20
N ASP A 195 26.33 1.29 6.90
CA ASP A 195 27.54 0.69 6.33
C ASP A 195 27.94 -0.66 6.96
N LYS A 196 26.93 -1.47 7.28
CA LYS A 196 27.05 -2.82 7.83
C LYS A 196 27.79 -2.89 9.17
N GLN A 197 27.81 -1.78 9.93
CA GLN A 197 28.35 -1.78 11.27
C GLN A 197 27.45 -2.62 12.20
N PRO A 198 28.03 -3.53 13.02
CA PRO A 198 27.24 -4.37 13.90
C PRO A 198 26.60 -3.54 15.02
N MET A 199 25.38 -3.94 15.40
CA MET A 199 24.68 -3.40 16.56
C MET A 199 25.29 -3.98 17.85
N CYS A 200 25.28 -3.20 18.94
CA CYS A 200 25.60 -3.74 20.27
C CYS A 200 24.57 -4.83 20.65
N ALA A 201 25.04 -5.95 21.20
CA ALA A 201 24.17 -7.08 21.54
C ALA A 201 23.07 -6.71 22.56
N ASP A 202 23.38 -5.81 23.51
CA ASP A 202 22.41 -5.34 24.50
C ASP A 202 21.31 -4.50 23.84
N ASP A 203 21.68 -3.62 22.89
CA ASP A 203 20.71 -2.82 22.12
C ASP A 203 19.84 -3.74 21.26
N GLU A 204 20.46 -4.67 20.53
CA GLU A 204 19.76 -5.59 19.63
C GLU A 204 18.70 -6.42 20.36
N GLY A 205 19.04 -6.95 21.55
CA GLY A 205 18.11 -7.73 22.36
C GLY A 205 16.89 -6.91 22.81
N VAL A 206 17.10 -5.67 23.25
CA VAL A 206 15.99 -4.78 23.68
C VAL A 206 15.14 -4.35 22.49
N ILE A 207 15.78 -4.00 21.36
CA ILE A 207 15.08 -3.57 20.15
C ILE A 207 14.18 -4.68 19.61
N ARG A 208 14.74 -5.89 19.39
CA ARG A 208 13.97 -7.03 18.89
C ARG A 208 12.82 -7.38 19.81
N LYS A 209 13.03 -7.34 21.14
CA LYS A 209 11.96 -7.57 22.12
C LYS A 209 10.84 -6.53 21.99
N GLY A 210 11.17 -5.24 21.86
CA GLY A 210 10.20 -4.17 21.67
C GLY A 210 9.39 -4.34 20.38
N PHE A 211 10.07 -4.61 19.26
CA PHE A 211 9.44 -4.89 17.97
C PHE A 211 8.51 -6.10 18.02
N PHE A 212 8.96 -7.19 18.63
CA PHE A 212 8.16 -8.42 18.72
C PHE A 212 6.95 -8.25 19.63
N THR A 213 7.07 -7.45 20.70
CA THR A 213 5.92 -7.09 21.54
C THR A 213 4.88 -6.29 20.75
N ILE A 214 5.31 -5.33 19.92
CA ILE A 214 4.42 -4.58 19.03
C ILE A 214 3.78 -5.52 18.01
N ALA A 215 4.57 -6.39 17.37
CA ALA A 215 4.08 -7.36 16.39
C ALA A 215 3.02 -8.30 16.98
N GLU A 216 3.27 -8.87 18.16
CA GLU A 216 2.34 -9.74 18.88
C GLU A 216 1.04 -8.99 19.22
N TRP A 217 1.13 -7.74 19.67
CA TRP A 217 -0.05 -6.95 19.99
C TRP A 217 -0.89 -6.61 18.75
N LEU A 218 -0.27 -6.31 17.61
CA LEU A 218 -0.96 -6.03 16.35
C LEU A 218 -1.58 -7.30 15.74
N ALA A 219 -0.88 -8.44 15.80
CA ALA A 219 -1.31 -9.70 15.21
C ALA A 219 -2.61 -10.24 15.81
N VAL A 220 -2.87 -9.96 17.10
CA VAL A 220 -4.09 -10.42 17.80
C VAL A 220 -5.30 -9.50 17.61
N GLN A 221 -5.14 -8.35 16.95
CA GLN A 221 -6.26 -7.46 16.70
C GLN A 221 -7.22 -8.07 15.66
N PRO A 222 -8.53 -7.78 15.73
CA PRO A 222 -9.45 -8.25 14.71
C PRO A 222 -9.06 -7.67 13.34
N GLN A 223 -9.09 -8.55 12.34
CA GLN A 223 -8.60 -8.22 11.02
C GLN A 223 -9.72 -7.82 10.06
N VAL A 224 -9.42 -6.84 9.22
CA VAL A 224 -10.25 -6.35 8.12
C VAL A 224 -9.45 -6.45 6.83
N PHE A 225 -10.13 -6.34 5.68
CA PHE A 225 -9.44 -6.19 4.40
C PHE A 225 -8.51 -4.97 4.47
N THR A 226 -7.23 -5.17 4.13
CA THR A 226 -6.18 -4.16 4.17
C THR A 226 -5.54 -4.09 2.78
N HIS A 227 -5.61 -2.92 2.15
CA HIS A 227 -4.94 -2.58 0.90
C HIS A 227 -3.41 -2.66 1.01
N ARG A 228 -2.86 -2.45 2.21
CA ARG A 228 -1.41 -2.44 2.55
C ARG A 228 -0.73 -1.13 2.21
N ASP A 229 -0.92 -0.63 1.00
CA ASP A 229 -0.30 0.62 0.51
C ASP A 229 -1.31 1.75 0.23
N TYR A 230 -2.30 1.93 1.11
CA TYR A 230 -3.32 2.99 1.04
C TYR A 230 -2.81 4.39 1.40
N HIS A 231 -1.91 4.95 0.58
CA HIS A 231 -1.30 6.27 0.79
C HIS A 231 -1.48 7.22 -0.39
N SER A 232 -1.12 8.50 -0.24
CA SER A 232 -1.45 9.58 -1.18
C SER A 232 -0.92 9.40 -2.62
N ARG A 233 0.10 8.58 -2.86
CA ARG A 233 0.57 8.25 -4.22
C ARG A 233 -0.27 7.19 -4.93
N ASN A 234 -1.04 6.38 -4.19
CA ASN A 234 -1.87 5.29 -4.71
C ASN A 234 -3.37 5.67 -4.76
N LEU A 235 -3.67 6.96 -4.55
CA LEU A 235 -5.00 7.54 -4.68
C LEU A 235 -4.99 8.58 -5.81
N MET A 236 -5.78 8.34 -6.84
CA MET A 236 -5.89 9.17 -8.04
C MET A 236 -7.08 10.12 -7.93
N VAL A 237 -6.85 11.42 -7.98
CA VAL A 237 -7.90 12.43 -8.02
C VAL A 237 -8.55 12.42 -9.40
N HIS A 238 -9.79 11.93 -9.46
CA HIS A 238 -10.55 11.81 -10.69
C HIS A 238 -11.94 12.45 -10.54
N GLY A 239 -12.01 13.76 -10.81
CA GLY A 239 -13.19 14.58 -10.52
C GLY A 239 -13.42 14.69 -9.01
N ASP A 240 -14.60 14.29 -8.55
CA ASP A 240 -14.95 14.23 -7.12
C ASP A 240 -14.80 12.83 -6.50
N ARG A 241 -14.05 11.94 -7.18
CA ARG A 241 -13.73 10.58 -6.69
C ARG A 241 -12.21 10.43 -6.52
N LEU A 242 -11.83 9.47 -5.68
CA LEU A 242 -10.44 9.02 -5.52
C LEU A 242 -10.31 7.59 -6.07
N GLY A 243 -9.71 7.46 -7.24
CA GLY A 243 -9.35 6.17 -7.82
C GLY A 243 -8.30 5.44 -6.98
N VAL A 244 -8.54 4.18 -6.61
CA VAL A 244 -7.65 3.37 -5.77
C VAL A 244 -6.86 2.43 -6.68
N ILE A 245 -5.54 2.48 -6.61
CA ILE A 245 -4.63 1.65 -7.42
C ILE A 245 -3.62 0.93 -6.52
N ASP A 246 -2.88 -0.03 -7.07
CA ASP A 246 -1.81 -0.76 -6.36
C ASP A 246 -2.31 -1.66 -5.20
N PHE A 247 -3.50 -2.24 -5.36
CA PHE A 247 -4.18 -3.07 -4.36
C PHE A 247 -3.84 -4.57 -4.41
N GLN A 248 -3.01 -5.04 -5.35
CA GLN A 248 -2.78 -6.48 -5.56
C GLN A 248 -2.15 -7.21 -4.38
N ASP A 249 -1.47 -6.48 -3.48
CA ASP A 249 -0.80 -7.02 -2.30
C ASP A 249 -1.69 -6.98 -1.04
N ALA A 250 -2.99 -6.71 -1.23
CA ALA A 250 -3.97 -6.68 -0.17
C ALA A 250 -4.04 -8.01 0.60
N LEU A 251 -4.32 -7.89 1.90
CA LEU A 251 -4.36 -8.99 2.85
C LEU A 251 -5.22 -8.61 4.08
N LEU A 252 -5.40 -9.51 5.04
CA LEU A 252 -6.10 -9.21 6.28
C LEU A 252 -5.21 -8.52 7.32
N GLY A 253 -5.66 -7.42 7.92
CA GLY A 253 -4.86 -6.63 8.85
C GLY A 253 -5.66 -5.85 9.89
N PRO A 254 -5.01 -5.27 10.90
CA PRO A 254 -5.68 -4.40 11.86
C PRO A 254 -6.37 -3.24 11.13
N ALA A 255 -7.57 -2.85 11.59
CA ALA A 255 -8.35 -1.77 10.98
C ALA A 255 -7.64 -0.41 10.94
N THR A 256 -6.60 -0.24 11.74
CA THR A 256 -5.73 0.93 11.80
C THR A 256 -4.64 0.94 10.74
N TYR A 257 -4.37 -0.16 10.03
CA TYR A 257 -3.21 -0.28 9.14
C TYR A 257 -3.29 0.67 7.95
N ASP A 258 -4.34 0.59 7.15
CA ASP A 258 -4.56 1.49 6.01
C ASP A 258 -4.91 2.93 6.45
N LEU A 259 -5.38 3.11 7.68
CA LEU A 259 -5.59 4.45 8.23
C LEU A 259 -4.24 5.11 8.58
N ALA A 260 -3.32 4.36 9.21
CA ALA A 260 -1.95 4.81 9.46
C ALA A 260 -1.20 4.99 8.12
N SER A 261 -1.33 4.01 7.23
CA SER A 261 -1.47 4.14 5.76
C SER A 261 -1.42 5.56 5.17
N LEU A 262 -2.58 6.19 5.36
CA LEU A 262 -2.97 7.48 4.81
C LEU A 262 -2.54 8.66 5.69
N LEU A 263 -2.70 8.56 7.01
CA LEU A 263 -2.57 9.70 7.92
C LEU A 263 -1.15 9.91 8.47
N ARG A 264 -0.29 8.89 8.34
CA ARG A 264 1.14 8.94 8.68
C ARG A 264 1.99 8.69 7.43
N ASP A 265 1.49 9.18 6.31
CA ASP A 265 2.11 9.09 5.00
C ASP A 265 3.51 9.72 4.98
N SER A 266 4.48 8.99 4.44
CA SER A 266 5.85 9.44 4.24
C SER A 266 5.97 10.65 3.31
N TYR A 267 4.94 10.97 2.50
CA TYR A 267 5.01 11.97 1.43
C TYR A 267 4.26 13.27 1.74
N VAL A 268 3.14 13.20 2.48
CA VAL A 268 2.30 14.35 2.84
C VAL A 268 2.25 14.46 4.35
N ALA A 269 2.71 15.59 4.88
CA ALA A 269 2.60 15.87 6.30
C ALA A 269 1.24 16.48 6.63
N LEU A 270 0.56 15.89 7.62
CA LEU A 270 -0.69 16.39 8.19
C LEU A 270 -0.43 16.91 9.60
N ASP A 271 -1.15 17.96 10.01
CA ASP A 271 -1.14 18.41 11.39
C ASP A 271 -1.89 17.44 12.31
N GLU A 272 -1.49 17.37 13.59
CA GLU A 272 -2.09 16.43 14.55
C GLU A 272 -3.60 16.64 14.76
N PRO A 273 -4.12 17.87 14.90
CA PRO A 273 -5.56 18.09 15.00
C PRO A 273 -6.34 17.50 13.81
N PHE A 274 -5.83 17.65 12.58
CA PHE A 274 -6.46 17.07 11.40
C PHE A 274 -6.36 15.55 11.36
N VAL A 275 -5.24 14.97 11.81
CA VAL A 275 -5.12 13.51 11.97
C VAL A 275 -6.17 12.98 12.94
N ASP A 276 -6.36 13.65 14.07
CA ASP A 276 -7.35 13.29 15.08
C ASP A 276 -8.78 13.40 14.53
N GLU A 277 -9.07 14.46 13.78
CA GLU A 277 -10.35 14.64 13.07
C GLU A 277 -10.61 13.49 12.08
N MET A 278 -9.61 13.09 11.31
CA MET A 278 -9.73 11.99 10.33
C MET A 278 -9.87 10.62 10.99
N ILE A 279 -9.21 10.39 12.14
CA ILE A 279 -9.42 9.18 12.95
C ILE A 279 -10.86 9.15 13.47
N ASP A 280 -11.37 10.25 14.00
CA ASP A 280 -12.76 10.34 14.48
C ASP A 280 -13.77 10.14 13.36
N ARG A 281 -13.50 10.68 12.16
CA ARG A 281 -14.31 10.44 10.96
C ARG A 281 -14.35 8.96 10.61
N TYR A 282 -13.19 8.30 10.59
CA TYR A 282 -13.09 6.87 10.31
C TYR A 282 -13.89 6.04 11.33
N VAL A 283 -13.68 6.29 12.63
CA VAL A 283 -14.37 5.58 13.72
C VAL A 283 -15.89 5.77 13.60
N THR A 284 -16.35 7.00 13.40
CA THR A 284 -17.78 7.32 13.23
C THR A 284 -18.38 6.58 12.03
N GLY A 285 -17.69 6.59 10.89
CA GLY A 285 -18.13 5.90 9.68
C GLY A 285 -18.20 4.38 9.86
N MET A 286 -17.22 3.78 10.53
CA MET A 286 -17.22 2.36 10.84
C MET A 286 -18.35 1.97 11.81
N CYS A 287 -18.56 2.75 12.88
CA CYS A 287 -19.65 2.51 13.84
C CYS A 287 -21.03 2.59 13.19
N ALA A 288 -21.23 3.47 12.21
CA ALA A 288 -22.49 3.59 11.50
C ALA A 288 -22.87 2.33 10.68
N GLY A 289 -21.88 1.49 10.33
CA GLY A 289 -22.07 0.30 9.50
C GLY A 289 -21.81 -1.04 10.20
N LEU A 290 -21.55 -1.04 11.51
CA LEU A 290 -21.21 -2.25 12.27
C LEU A 290 -22.14 -2.43 13.47
N GLU A 291 -22.44 -3.69 13.79
CA GLU A 291 -23.15 -4.05 15.02
C GLU A 291 -22.29 -3.79 16.27
N PRO A 292 -22.90 -3.49 17.44
CA PRO A 292 -22.18 -3.13 18.67
C PRO A 292 -21.03 -4.08 19.05
N ASP A 293 -21.25 -5.39 18.97
CA ASP A 293 -20.22 -6.40 19.28
C ASP A 293 -18.98 -6.28 18.38
N ARG A 294 -19.17 -5.94 17.10
CA ARG A 294 -18.06 -5.70 16.17
C ARG A 294 -17.38 -4.37 16.44
N GLN A 295 -18.13 -3.34 16.85
CA GLN A 295 -17.56 -2.05 17.23
C GLN A 295 -16.62 -2.19 18.43
N GLU A 296 -17.03 -2.93 19.46
CA GLU A 296 -16.23 -3.18 20.66
C GLU A 296 -14.96 -3.98 20.33
N ARG A 297 -15.08 -5.07 19.56
CA ARG A 297 -13.92 -5.88 19.15
C ARG A 297 -12.86 -5.06 18.42
N LEU A 298 -13.29 -4.16 17.53
CA LEU A 298 -12.41 -3.26 16.78
C LEU A 298 -11.96 -2.02 17.57
N LEU A 299 -12.26 -1.96 18.87
CA LEU A 299 -11.95 -0.86 19.78
C LEU A 299 -12.57 0.49 19.37
N LEU A 300 -13.59 0.49 18.50
CA LEU A 300 -14.20 1.73 17.97
C LEU A 300 -14.96 2.52 19.04
N THR A 301 -15.39 1.85 20.11
CA THR A 301 -16.09 2.46 21.25
C THR A 301 -15.14 3.05 22.30
N ASP A 302 -13.84 2.74 22.24
CA ASP A 302 -12.80 3.29 23.09
C ASP A 302 -11.81 4.10 22.24
N ARG A 303 -12.06 5.41 22.14
CA ARG A 303 -11.23 6.33 21.37
C ARG A 303 -9.75 6.31 21.77
N ALA A 304 -9.46 6.17 23.07
CA ALA A 304 -8.09 6.18 23.56
C ALA A 304 -7.36 4.89 23.17
N ALA A 305 -8.04 3.74 23.30
CA ALA A 305 -7.51 2.45 22.85
C ALA A 305 -7.31 2.40 21.33
N PHE A 306 -8.29 2.87 20.54
CA PHE A 306 -8.17 2.94 19.08
C PHE A 306 -7.01 3.84 18.65
N ARG A 307 -6.87 5.02 19.27
CA ARG A 307 -5.74 5.92 19.00
C ARG A 307 -4.40 5.26 19.35
N ARG A 308 -4.32 4.57 20.48
CA ARG A 308 -3.09 3.83 20.85
C ARG A 308 -2.76 2.73 19.85
N LEU A 309 -3.77 1.99 19.40
CA LEU A 309 -3.58 0.98 18.36
C LEU A 309 -3.10 1.61 17.05
N PHE A 310 -3.67 2.74 16.65
CA PHE A 310 -3.23 3.50 15.48
C PHE A 310 -1.76 3.94 15.60
N ASP A 311 -1.35 4.46 16.75
CA ASP A 311 0.02 4.95 16.94
C ASP A 311 1.06 3.81 16.90
N PHE A 312 0.76 2.63 17.47
CA PHE A 312 1.65 1.46 17.38
C PHE A 312 1.67 0.86 15.96
N THR A 313 0.51 0.84 15.30
CA THR A 313 0.42 0.44 13.89
C THR A 313 1.29 1.36 13.03
N SER A 314 1.25 2.67 13.30
CA SER A 314 2.10 3.66 12.64
C SER A 314 3.59 3.43 12.91
N ILE A 315 4.00 3.01 14.11
CA ILE A 315 5.41 2.65 14.39
C ILE A 315 5.83 1.50 13.47
N GLN A 316 5.08 0.39 13.49
CA GLN A 316 5.41 -0.80 12.72
C GLN A 316 5.48 -0.50 11.22
N ARG A 317 4.43 0.13 10.67
CA ARG A 317 4.33 0.39 9.23
C ARG A 317 5.35 1.41 8.73
N ASN A 318 5.67 2.43 9.53
CA ASN A 318 6.67 3.43 9.15
C ASN A 318 8.09 2.86 9.21
N LEU A 319 8.39 1.99 10.17
CA LEU A 319 9.67 1.28 10.21
C LEU A 319 9.80 0.32 9.02
N LYS A 320 8.74 -0.43 8.69
CA LYS A 320 8.66 -1.23 7.46
C LYS A 320 8.99 -0.38 6.23
N ALA A 321 8.34 0.77 6.08
CA ALA A 321 8.54 1.68 4.95
C ALA A 321 10.00 2.17 4.85
N VAL A 322 10.62 2.55 5.97
CA VAL A 322 12.04 2.97 5.99
C VAL A 322 12.97 1.84 5.54
N GLY A 323 12.74 0.61 6.03
CA GLY A 323 13.50 -0.57 5.57
C GLY A 323 13.38 -0.75 4.06
N ARG A 324 12.14 -0.68 3.53
CA ARG A 324 11.86 -0.79 2.10
C ARG A 324 12.50 0.32 1.27
N PHE A 325 12.49 1.56 1.74
CA PHE A 325 13.12 2.69 1.04
C PHE A 325 14.63 2.48 0.87
N VAL A 326 15.31 1.99 1.91
CA VAL A 326 16.75 1.66 1.83
C VAL A 326 17.00 0.43 0.95
N TYR A 327 16.13 -0.59 1.01
CA TYR A 327 16.20 -1.74 0.10
C TYR A 327 16.10 -1.30 -1.38
N ILE A 328 15.12 -0.46 -1.71
CA ILE A 328 14.92 0.05 -3.08
C ILE A 328 16.15 0.84 -3.55
N ASP A 329 16.75 1.66 -2.68
CA ASP A 329 17.99 2.36 -3.00
C ASP A 329 19.16 1.40 -3.23
N ARG A 330 19.47 0.56 -2.23
CA ARG A 330 20.72 -0.22 -2.20
C ARG A 330 20.68 -1.46 -3.07
N VAL A 331 19.51 -2.05 -3.29
CA VAL A 331 19.34 -3.30 -4.05
C VAL A 331 18.77 -3.03 -5.43
N LYS A 332 17.79 -2.13 -5.56
CA LYS A 332 17.16 -1.80 -6.85
C LYS A 332 17.79 -0.56 -7.52
N GLY A 333 18.72 0.13 -6.86
CA GLY A 333 19.45 1.27 -7.42
C GLY A 333 18.63 2.54 -7.57
N ASN A 334 17.55 2.70 -6.78
CA ASN A 334 16.63 3.84 -6.90
C ASN A 334 16.57 4.68 -5.60
N PRO A 335 17.28 5.82 -5.53
CA PRO A 335 17.38 6.63 -4.31
C PRO A 335 16.16 7.53 -4.04
N LYS A 336 15.13 7.52 -4.90
CA LYS A 336 14.01 8.49 -4.90
C LYS A 336 13.29 8.60 -3.54
N PHE A 337 13.26 7.52 -2.76
CA PHE A 337 12.53 7.45 -1.49
C PHE A 337 13.36 7.86 -0.27
N LEU A 338 14.69 8.04 -0.40
CA LEU A 338 15.55 8.39 0.72
C LEU A 338 15.19 9.74 1.35
N ALA A 339 14.68 10.67 0.54
CA ALA A 339 14.25 12.00 0.99
C ALA A 339 13.05 11.95 1.95
N ASP A 340 12.28 10.86 1.93
CA ASP A 340 11.06 10.69 2.74
C ASP A 340 11.34 10.03 4.10
N ILE A 341 12.55 9.49 4.30
CA ILE A 341 12.97 8.81 5.54
C ILE A 341 12.90 9.71 6.78
N PRO A 342 13.42 10.96 6.77
CA PRO A 342 13.41 11.80 7.97
C PRO A 342 12.01 12.08 8.51
N ARG A 343 11.03 12.34 7.63
CA ARG A 343 9.62 12.53 8.02
C ARG A 343 9.06 11.25 8.65
N THR A 344 9.30 10.12 8.00
CA THR A 344 8.81 8.81 8.41
C THR A 344 9.34 8.42 9.79
N LEU A 345 10.63 8.61 10.04
CA LEU A 345 11.26 8.38 11.34
C LEU A 345 10.85 9.41 12.41
N GLY A 346 10.51 10.63 12.01
CA GLY A 346 9.92 11.62 12.90
C GLY A 346 8.58 11.16 13.48
N TYR A 347 7.74 10.49 12.69
CA TYR A 347 6.51 9.87 13.19
C TYR A 347 6.77 8.75 14.19
N VAL A 348 7.73 7.88 13.90
CA VAL A 348 8.12 6.80 14.81
C VAL A 348 8.60 7.38 16.13
N ARG A 349 9.53 8.34 16.11
CA ARG A 349 10.06 8.99 17.31
C ARG A 349 8.96 9.57 18.19
N ARG A 350 8.05 10.36 17.61
CA ARG A 350 6.94 10.98 18.37
C ARG A 350 6.08 9.94 19.08
N ASN A 351 5.79 8.80 18.43
CA ASN A 351 5.00 7.74 19.06
C ASN A 351 5.81 6.99 20.12
N LEU A 352 7.11 6.75 19.92
CA LEU A 352 7.96 6.15 20.95
C LEU A 352 8.09 7.05 22.19
N GLU A 353 8.18 8.37 22.02
CA GLU A 353 8.22 9.34 23.13
C GLU A 353 6.88 9.44 23.88
N LYS A 354 5.76 9.19 23.18
CA LYS A 354 4.40 9.31 23.73
C LYS A 354 4.07 8.21 24.74
N TYR A 355 4.65 7.02 24.61
CA TYR A 355 4.30 5.83 25.41
C TYR A 355 5.47 5.42 26.30
N PRO A 356 5.36 5.58 27.64
CA PRO A 356 6.45 5.23 28.56
C PRO A 356 6.95 3.79 28.43
N GLU A 357 6.07 2.85 28.11
CA GLU A 357 6.45 1.44 27.88
C GLU A 357 7.38 1.24 26.67
N LEU A 358 7.49 2.23 25.77
CA LEU A 358 8.36 2.21 24.60
C LEU A 358 9.66 3.00 24.81
N GLU A 359 9.87 3.61 25.99
CA GLU A 359 11.10 4.34 26.32
C GLU A 359 12.37 3.49 26.12
N PRO A 360 12.43 2.21 26.55
CA PRO A 360 13.60 1.38 26.27
C PRO A 360 13.85 1.22 24.77
N LEU A 361 12.80 1.04 23.97
CA LEU A 361 12.94 0.90 22.53
C LEU A 361 13.48 2.19 21.90
N LEU A 362 13.01 3.36 22.33
CA LEU A 362 13.54 4.66 21.89
C LEU A 362 15.02 4.82 22.23
N LEU A 363 15.38 4.56 23.49
CA LEU A 363 16.74 4.73 23.98
C LEU A 363 17.74 3.87 23.19
N HIS A 364 17.42 2.59 22.98
CA HIS A 364 18.30 1.64 22.31
C HIS A 364 18.31 1.81 20.78
N LEU A 365 17.25 2.34 20.15
CA LEU A 365 17.25 2.67 18.72
C LEU A 365 18.00 3.98 18.39
N THR A 366 18.00 4.96 19.29
CA THR A 366 18.54 6.31 19.04
C THR A 366 19.99 6.32 18.53
N PRO A 367 20.92 5.48 19.04
CA PRO A 367 22.27 5.40 18.49
C PRO A 367 22.33 4.98 17.01
N TYR A 368 21.31 4.31 16.48
CA TYR A 368 21.32 3.75 15.13
C TYR A 368 20.51 4.55 14.12
N ILE A 369 19.84 5.62 14.58
CA ILE A 369 18.99 6.46 13.74
C ILE A 369 19.54 7.89 13.73
N PRO A 370 20.29 8.29 12.68
CA PRO A 370 20.93 9.59 12.61
C PRO A 370 19.99 10.78 12.80
N GLU A 371 18.74 10.66 12.34
CA GLU A 371 17.71 11.70 12.44
C GLU A 371 17.24 11.99 13.87
N TRP A 372 17.63 11.15 14.84
CA TRP A 372 17.21 11.31 16.23
C TRP A 372 18.27 11.97 17.12
N ARG A 373 19.47 12.21 16.58
CA ARG A 373 20.61 12.78 17.30
C ARG A 373 20.60 14.30 17.38
#